data_AF-A0A107TG35-F1
#
_entry.id   AF-A0A107TG35-F1
#
_cell.length_a   1.000
_cell.length_b   1.000
_cell.length_c   1.000
_cell.angle_alpha   90.00
_cell.angle_beta   90.00
_cell.angle_gamma   90.00
#
_symmetry.space_group_name_H-M   'P 1'
#
loop_
_entity.id
_entity.type
_entity.pdbx_description
1 polymer ?
#
loop_
_entity_poly.entity_id
_entity_poly.type
_entity_poly.pdbx_seq_one_letter_code
_entity_poly.pdbx_strand_id
1 'polypeptide(L)'
;MIMQKKVTDLEFVERHPGYDTLNNPNRLTVAELMPIGLTWRSSGVQHAIHSQAGVAGRLLGDASGIAVVEAPYDLSANCAYIVNADGSMRARIPAQIGADRVAFYDVIDSGGAVAFLAATPGKDLRIEIREADGAVVRVEESR
;
A
#
# COMPACT_ATOMS: atom_id res chain seq x y z
N MET A 1 18.24 4.33 -24.72
CA MET A 1 17.93 4.73 -23.33
C MET A 1 16.43 4.59 -23.17
N ILE A 2 15.95 3.57 -22.45
CA ILE A 2 14.50 3.44 -22.18
C ILE A 2 14.19 4.42 -21.05
N MET A 3 13.34 5.42 -21.30
CA MET A 3 12.83 6.29 -20.25
C MET A 3 12.06 5.42 -19.24
N GLN A 4 12.49 5.43 -17.99
CA GLN A 4 11.75 4.77 -16.92
C GLN A 4 10.40 5.47 -16.77
N LYS A 5 9.32 4.70 -16.90
CA LYS A 5 7.95 5.22 -16.73
C LYS A 5 7.78 5.69 -15.29
N LYS A 6 7.08 6.80 -15.11
CA LYS A 6 6.81 7.40 -13.79
C LYS A 6 5.32 7.50 -13.54
N VAL A 7 4.97 7.33 -12.27
CA VAL A 7 3.65 7.63 -11.73
C VAL A 7 3.53 9.16 -11.62
N THR A 8 2.45 9.70 -12.14
CA THR A 8 2.01 11.08 -11.95
C THR A 8 0.55 11.08 -11.50
N ASP A 9 0.09 12.20 -10.92
CA ASP A 9 -1.33 12.40 -10.56
C ASP A 9 -1.90 11.24 -9.70
N LEU A 10 -1.13 10.78 -8.70
CA LEU A 10 -1.59 9.75 -7.77
C LEU A 10 -2.68 10.36 -6.86
N GLU A 11 -3.88 9.80 -6.95
CA GLU A 11 -5.04 10.21 -6.19
C GLU A 11 -5.69 9.01 -5.49
N PHE A 12 -6.29 9.27 -4.34
CA PHE A 12 -7.06 8.27 -3.60
C PHE A 12 -8.55 8.43 -3.92
N VAL A 13 -9.22 7.31 -4.16
CA VAL A 13 -10.67 7.28 -4.32
C VAL A 13 -11.29 7.09 -2.93
N GLU A 14 -11.85 8.17 -2.39
CA GLU A 14 -12.49 8.16 -1.08
C GLU A 14 -13.72 7.25 -1.05
N ARG A 15 -13.93 6.52 0.05
CA ARG A 15 -15.18 5.76 0.26
C ARG A 15 -16.39 6.68 0.40
N HIS A 16 -16.20 7.80 1.08
CA HIS A 16 -17.24 8.77 1.39
C HIS A 16 -16.84 10.16 0.87
N PRO A 17 -16.99 10.42 -0.45
CA PRO A 17 -16.62 11.70 -1.04
C PRO A 17 -17.30 12.87 -0.32
N GLY A 18 -16.49 13.84 0.11
CA GLY A 18 -16.97 15.05 0.81
C GLY A 18 -17.32 14.83 2.28
N TYR A 19 -17.02 13.66 2.85
CA TYR A 19 -17.13 13.44 4.29
C TYR A 19 -16.05 14.22 5.06
N ASP A 20 -16.43 14.84 6.17
CA ASP A 20 -15.51 15.55 7.05
C ASP A 20 -14.71 14.54 7.90
N THR A 21 -13.62 14.04 7.33
CA THR A 21 -12.71 13.10 8.00
C THR A 21 -11.97 13.70 9.19
N LEU A 22 -11.86 15.04 9.26
CA LEU A 22 -11.18 15.74 10.35
C LEU A 22 -12.03 15.78 11.62
N ASN A 23 -13.30 16.17 11.49
CA ASN A 23 -14.20 16.24 12.64
C ASN A 23 -14.92 14.91 12.92
N ASN A 24 -14.97 14.01 11.93
CA ASN A 24 -15.56 12.68 12.01
C ASN A 24 -16.91 12.66 12.78
N PRO A 25 -17.92 13.44 12.34
CA PRO A 25 -19.15 13.65 13.11
C PRO A 25 -19.93 12.36 13.37
N ASN A 26 -19.78 11.36 12.50
CA ASN A 26 -20.42 10.05 12.63
C ASN A 26 -19.54 9.02 13.37
N ARG A 27 -18.34 9.41 13.81
CA ARG A 27 -17.38 8.54 14.52
C ARG A 27 -17.06 7.26 13.75
N LEU A 28 -16.95 7.37 12.43
CA LEU A 28 -16.54 6.26 11.57
C LEU A 28 -15.12 5.82 11.93
N THR A 29 -14.90 4.52 11.90
CA THR A 29 -13.58 3.91 12.14
C THR A 29 -12.62 4.19 10.99
N VAL A 30 -11.32 3.97 11.20
CA VAL A 30 -10.32 4.05 10.13
C VAL A 30 -10.66 3.12 8.97
N ALA A 31 -11.15 1.91 9.26
CA ALA A 31 -11.58 0.95 8.24
C ALA A 31 -12.74 1.47 7.37
N GLU A 32 -13.70 2.15 8.00
CA GLU A 32 -14.84 2.77 7.30
C GLU A 32 -14.43 4.03 6.53
N LEU A 33 -13.42 4.78 7.00
CA LEU A 33 -12.91 5.95 6.30
C LEU A 33 -11.88 5.64 5.22
N MET A 34 -11.37 4.40 5.18
CA MET A 34 -10.28 4.03 4.30
C MET A 34 -10.66 4.22 2.83
N PRO A 35 -9.78 4.81 2.00
CA PRO A 35 -9.98 4.89 0.55
C PRO A 35 -10.28 3.52 -0.04
N ILE A 36 -11.10 3.48 -1.08
CA ILE A 36 -11.48 2.25 -1.79
C ILE A 36 -10.74 2.07 -3.11
N GLY A 37 -9.83 2.99 -3.43
CA GLY A 37 -9.02 2.88 -4.62
C GLY A 37 -7.88 3.87 -4.70
N LEU A 38 -7.02 3.62 -5.67
CA LEU A 38 -5.94 4.48 -6.10
C LEU A 38 -6.09 4.70 -7.60
N THR A 39 -5.89 5.92 -8.06
CA THR A 39 -5.78 6.24 -9.49
C THR A 39 -4.48 6.97 -9.74
N TRP A 40 -3.86 6.73 -10.88
CA TRP A 40 -2.67 7.45 -11.29
C TRP A 40 -2.52 7.46 -12.81
N ARG A 41 -1.57 8.26 -13.29
CA ARG A 41 -1.17 8.32 -14.69
C ARG A 41 0.25 7.87 -14.91
N SER A 42 0.49 7.29 -16.08
CA SER A 42 1.82 6.89 -16.54
C SER A 42 1.83 6.82 -18.05
N SER A 43 2.78 7.51 -18.69
CA SER A 43 2.90 7.56 -20.16
C SER A 43 1.58 7.93 -20.88
N GLY A 44 0.79 8.83 -20.29
CA GLY A 44 -0.50 9.28 -20.83
C GLY A 44 -1.68 8.31 -20.62
N VAL A 45 -1.46 7.16 -20.00
CA VAL A 45 -2.50 6.18 -19.65
C VAL A 45 -2.90 6.37 -18.19
N GLN A 46 -4.20 6.32 -17.91
CA GLN A 46 -4.74 6.28 -16.56
C GLN A 46 -4.87 4.84 -16.08
N HIS A 47 -4.42 4.59 -14.86
CA HIS A 47 -4.44 3.31 -14.18
C HIS A 47 -5.22 3.42 -12.87
N ALA A 48 -5.73 2.29 -12.38
CA ALA A 48 -6.46 2.25 -11.13
C ALA A 48 -6.34 0.89 -10.42
N ILE A 49 -6.42 0.93 -9.09
CA ILE A 49 -6.63 -0.22 -8.21
C ILE A 49 -7.89 0.09 -7.39
N HIS A 50 -8.78 -0.89 -7.20
CA HIS A 50 -10.01 -0.71 -6.44
C HIS A 50 -10.30 -1.92 -5.56
N SER A 51 -10.62 -1.67 -4.28
CA SER A 51 -11.10 -2.66 -3.33
C SER A 51 -12.11 -2.03 -2.39
N GLN A 52 -13.30 -2.63 -2.32
CA GLN A 52 -14.34 -2.21 -1.37
C GLN A 52 -13.95 -2.49 0.09
N ALA A 53 -12.95 -3.33 0.33
CA ALA A 53 -12.40 -3.60 1.66
C ALA A 53 -11.32 -2.59 2.09
N GLY A 54 -11.01 -1.61 1.23
CA GLY A 54 -10.04 -0.55 1.50
C GLY A 54 -8.72 -0.73 0.75
N VAL A 55 -8.05 0.38 0.47
CA VAL A 55 -6.76 0.45 -0.23
C VAL A 55 -5.90 1.53 0.43
N ALA A 56 -4.66 1.17 0.77
CA ALA A 56 -3.61 2.11 1.14
C ALA A 56 -2.51 2.07 0.07
N GLY A 57 -1.83 3.20 -0.11
CA GLY A 57 -0.82 3.33 -1.15
C GLY A 57 0.24 4.35 -0.79
N ARG A 58 1.46 4.12 -1.27
CA ARG A 58 2.53 5.09 -1.18
C ARG A 58 3.40 5.04 -2.43
N LEU A 59 3.68 6.22 -2.98
CA LEU A 59 4.59 6.39 -4.10
C LEU A 59 6.00 5.95 -3.69
N LEU A 60 6.69 5.19 -4.55
CA LEU A 60 8.10 4.86 -4.36
C LEU A 60 8.98 6.10 -4.50
N GLY A 61 10.16 6.10 -3.87
CA GLY A 61 11.05 7.27 -3.84
C GLY A 61 11.47 7.76 -5.23
N ASP A 62 11.61 6.86 -6.20
CA ASP A 62 11.94 7.19 -7.61
C ASP A 62 10.71 7.44 -8.51
N ALA A 63 9.50 7.36 -7.95
CA ALA A 63 8.21 7.42 -8.63
C ALA A 63 8.01 6.37 -9.74
N SER A 64 8.80 5.30 -9.75
CA SER A 64 8.68 4.23 -10.76
C SER A 64 7.49 3.31 -10.51
N GLY A 65 6.80 3.46 -9.39
CA GLY A 65 5.75 2.56 -8.94
C GLY A 65 5.10 3.02 -7.64
N ILE A 66 4.25 2.15 -7.09
CA ILE A 66 3.46 2.38 -5.87
C ILE A 66 3.54 1.12 -5.02
N ALA A 67 3.84 1.28 -3.73
CA ALA A 67 3.61 0.25 -2.72
C ALA A 67 2.15 0.30 -2.29
N VAL A 68 1.46 -0.84 -2.34
CA VAL A 68 0.01 -0.94 -2.17
C VAL A 68 -0.32 -1.98 -1.12
N VAL A 69 -1.33 -1.68 -0.31
CA VAL A 69 -2.02 -2.63 0.55
C VAL A 69 -3.49 -2.64 0.18
N GLU A 70 -4.03 -3.81 -0.11
CA GLU A 70 -5.47 -4.01 -0.32
C GLU A 70 -6.09 -4.75 0.86
N ALA A 71 -7.30 -4.36 1.22
CA ALA A 71 -8.14 -5.01 2.22
C ALA A 71 -7.46 -5.22 3.59
N PRO A 72 -6.77 -4.22 4.18
CA PRO A 72 -5.92 -4.44 5.36
C PRO A 72 -6.66 -4.97 6.58
N TYR A 73 -7.96 -4.68 6.70
CA TYR A 73 -8.83 -5.13 7.80
C TYR A 73 -9.62 -6.41 7.48
N ASP A 74 -9.43 -7.01 6.32
CA ASP A 74 -10.01 -8.31 5.95
C ASP A 74 -8.93 -9.39 5.99
N LEU A 75 -8.93 -10.21 7.05
CA LEU A 75 -7.94 -11.28 7.24
C LEU A 75 -7.82 -12.25 6.04
N SER A 76 -8.90 -12.43 5.29
CA SER A 76 -8.96 -13.37 4.17
C SER A 76 -8.42 -12.77 2.86
N ALA A 77 -8.55 -11.46 2.68
CA ALA A 77 -8.20 -10.74 1.45
C ALA A 77 -6.99 -9.82 1.57
N ASN A 78 -6.53 -9.51 2.79
CA ASN A 78 -5.42 -8.62 3.04
C ASN A 78 -4.16 -9.05 2.27
N CYS A 79 -3.63 -8.14 1.46
CA CYS A 79 -2.37 -8.36 0.77
C CYS A 79 -1.60 -7.06 0.56
N ALA A 80 -0.27 -7.19 0.48
CA ALA A 80 0.65 -6.10 0.22
C ALA A 80 1.54 -6.43 -0.98
N TYR A 81 1.80 -5.44 -1.82
CA TYR A 81 2.57 -5.61 -3.05
C TYR A 81 3.10 -4.28 -3.60
N ILE A 82 3.93 -4.36 -4.62
CA ILE A 82 4.44 -3.21 -5.37
C ILE A 82 3.98 -3.32 -6.81
N VAL A 83 3.45 -2.23 -7.37
CA VAL A 83 3.14 -2.10 -8.80
C VAL A 83 4.10 -1.13 -9.46
N ASN A 84 4.43 -1.40 -10.72
CA ASN A 84 5.10 -0.45 -11.59
C ASN A 84 4.17 0.70 -11.97
N ALA A 85 4.76 1.77 -12.50
CA ALA A 85 4.01 2.93 -12.99
C ALA A 85 2.97 2.57 -14.06
N ASP A 86 3.18 1.52 -14.87
CA ASP A 86 2.19 1.06 -15.85
C ASP A 86 1.15 0.07 -15.29
N GLY A 87 1.11 -0.12 -13.98
CA GLY A 87 0.17 -1.01 -13.29
C GLY A 87 0.54 -2.49 -13.33
N SER A 88 1.64 -2.87 -13.99
CA SER A 88 2.13 -4.24 -13.89
C SER A 88 2.65 -4.54 -12.48
N MET A 89 2.40 -5.76 -12.00
CA MET A 89 2.91 -6.23 -10.71
C MET A 89 4.44 -6.28 -10.72
N ARG A 90 5.09 -5.62 -9.75
CA ARG A 90 6.55 -5.68 -9.55
C ARG A 90 6.91 -6.81 -8.58
N ALA A 91 6.27 -6.84 -7.41
CA ALA A 91 6.57 -7.82 -6.37
C ALA A 91 5.38 -7.98 -5.42
N ARG A 92 5.26 -9.17 -4.82
CA ARG A 92 4.33 -9.42 -3.71
C ARG A 92 5.09 -9.48 -2.40
N ILE A 93 4.51 -8.91 -1.35
CA ILE A 93 5.05 -9.03 0.01
C ILE A 93 4.58 -10.36 0.60
N PRO A 94 5.46 -11.13 1.28
CA PRO A 94 5.10 -12.47 1.76
C PRO A 94 3.95 -12.46 2.77
N ALA A 95 2.82 -13.10 2.47
CA ALA A 95 1.69 -13.22 3.39
C ALA A 95 1.98 -14.04 4.67
N GLN A 96 3.17 -14.62 4.77
CA GLN A 96 3.64 -15.38 5.91
C GLN A 96 5.08 -14.97 6.22
N ILE A 97 5.37 -14.68 7.50
CA ILE A 97 6.69 -14.36 7.99
C ILE A 97 7.09 -15.46 8.98
N GLY A 98 8.07 -16.29 8.60
CA GLY A 98 8.39 -17.50 9.36
C GLY A 98 7.22 -18.48 9.37
N ALA A 99 6.70 -18.83 10.54
CA ALA A 99 5.53 -19.71 10.69
C ALA A 99 4.18 -18.95 10.75
N ASP A 100 4.24 -17.62 10.85
CA ASP A 100 3.08 -16.82 11.20
C ASP A 100 2.43 -16.18 9.96
N ARG A 101 1.12 -16.35 9.83
CA ARG A 101 0.33 -15.64 8.81
C ARG A 101 0.17 -14.18 9.24
N VAL A 102 0.40 -13.28 8.29
CA VAL A 102 0.16 -11.86 8.49
C VAL A 102 -1.35 -11.59 8.54
N ALA A 103 -1.78 -10.90 9.59
CA ALA A 103 -3.17 -10.55 9.81
C ALA A 103 -3.54 -9.19 9.23
N PHE A 104 -2.59 -8.24 9.25
CA PHE A 104 -2.79 -6.86 8.85
C PHE A 104 -1.53 -6.34 8.15
N TYR A 105 -1.72 -5.50 7.14
CA TYR A 105 -0.65 -4.73 6.50
C TYR A 105 -0.97 -3.23 6.53
N ASP A 106 0.07 -2.41 6.57
CA ASP A 106 0.03 -0.99 6.24
C ASP A 106 1.30 -0.59 5.47
N VAL A 107 1.34 0.61 4.91
CA VAL A 107 2.47 1.13 4.14
C VAL A 107 2.86 2.53 4.63
N ILE A 108 4.15 2.74 4.92
CA ILE A 108 4.66 3.96 5.53
C ILE A 108 5.84 4.57 4.75
N ASP A 109 6.07 5.86 4.97
CA ASP A 109 7.37 6.46 4.67
C ASP A 109 8.42 5.95 5.63
N SER A 110 9.61 5.73 5.11
CA SER A 110 10.79 5.44 5.90
C SER A 110 11.99 6.18 5.32
N GLY A 111 12.05 7.48 5.57
CA GLY A 111 13.24 8.28 5.21
C GLY A 111 13.42 8.41 3.69
N GLY A 112 12.33 8.59 2.96
CA GLY A 112 12.34 8.71 1.50
C GLY A 112 12.31 7.37 0.73
N ALA A 113 12.21 6.25 1.43
CA ALA A 113 11.85 4.95 0.88
C ALA A 113 10.54 4.46 1.51
N VAL A 114 9.93 3.43 0.92
CA VAL A 114 8.74 2.79 1.52
C VAL A 114 9.11 1.58 2.40
N ALA A 115 8.32 1.37 3.45
CA ALA A 115 8.31 0.14 4.22
C ALA A 115 6.87 -0.31 4.45
N PHE A 116 6.67 -1.62 4.64
CA PHE A 116 5.38 -2.17 5.05
C PHE A 116 5.39 -2.43 6.55
N LEU A 117 4.30 -2.09 7.22
CA LEU A 117 4.01 -2.59 8.56
C LEU A 117 3.18 -3.86 8.42
N ALA A 118 3.43 -4.86 9.25
CA ALA A 118 2.73 -6.13 9.23
C ALA A 118 2.45 -6.61 10.65
N ALA A 119 1.21 -6.95 10.96
CA ALA A 119 0.89 -7.58 12.25
C ALA A 119 0.78 -9.10 12.08
N THR A 120 1.41 -9.84 12.97
CA THR A 120 1.34 -11.30 13.10
C THR A 120 0.91 -11.66 14.53
N PRO A 121 0.49 -12.91 14.83
CA PRO A 121 0.19 -13.32 16.19
C PRO A 121 1.33 -12.99 17.17
N GLY A 122 1.13 -11.98 18.00
CA GLY A 122 2.06 -11.57 19.06
C GLY A 122 3.23 -10.68 18.63
N LYS A 123 3.29 -10.21 17.37
CA LYS A 123 4.34 -9.29 16.90
C LYS A 123 3.83 -8.32 15.85
N ASP A 124 4.22 -7.06 16.00
CA ASP A 124 4.16 -6.07 14.94
C ASP A 124 5.52 -5.99 14.29
N LEU A 125 5.54 -5.96 12.96
CA LEU A 125 6.74 -6.06 12.15
C LEU A 125 6.83 -4.88 11.20
N ARG A 126 8.06 -4.47 10.92
CA ARG A 126 8.40 -3.58 9.82
C ARG A 126 9.21 -4.35 8.79
N ILE A 127 8.74 -4.31 7.54
CA ILE A 127 9.33 -4.99 6.39
C ILE A 127 9.89 -3.92 5.47
N GLU A 128 11.23 -3.82 5.43
CA GLU A 128 11.95 -2.96 4.51
C GLU A 128 12.16 -3.70 3.20
N ILE A 129 11.88 -3.02 2.09
CA ILE A 129 12.03 -3.57 0.75
C ILE A 129 13.00 -2.74 -0.07
N ARG A 130 13.63 -3.37 -1.03
CA ARG A 130 14.38 -2.68 -2.08
C ARG A 130 13.41 -2.30 -3.18
N GLU A 131 13.17 -1.01 -3.37
CA GLU A 131 12.13 -0.53 -4.30
C GLU A 131 12.35 -0.98 -5.75
N ALA A 132 13.60 -1.17 -6.18
CA ALA A 132 13.95 -1.55 -7.55
C ALA A 132 13.31 -2.88 -8.01
N ASP A 133 13.18 -3.85 -7.11
CA ASP A 133 12.66 -5.19 -7.42
C ASP A 133 11.67 -5.73 -6.38
N GLY A 134 11.40 -4.98 -5.31
CA GLY A 134 10.53 -5.36 -4.21
C GLY A 134 11.07 -6.49 -3.33
N ALA A 135 12.35 -6.82 -3.43
CA ALA A 135 12.97 -7.81 -2.55
C ALA A 135 12.94 -7.32 -1.10
N VAL A 136 12.57 -8.21 -0.17
CA VAL A 136 12.66 -7.93 1.27
C VAL A 136 14.13 -7.85 1.66
N VAL A 137 14.53 -6.71 2.25
CA VAL A 137 15.89 -6.43 2.71
C VAL A 137 16.02 -6.70 4.20
N ARG A 138 14.98 -6.35 4.97
CA ARG A 138 14.99 -6.44 6.43
C ARG A 138 13.59 -6.66 6.95
N VAL A 139 13.47 -7.47 8.00
CA VAL A 139 12.24 -7.64 8.78
C VAL A 139 12.60 -7.48 10.24
N GLU A 140 11.97 -6.53 10.92
CA GLU A 140 12.23 -6.25 12.33
C GLU A 140 10.94 -6.10 13.12
N GLU A 141 11.01 -6.35 14.42
CA GLU A 141 9.89 -6.02 15.31
C GLU A 141 9.74 -4.50 15.41
N SER A 142 8.54 -4.02 15.16
CA SER A 142 8.15 -2.62 15.32
C SER A 142 7.48 -2.46 16.68
N ARG A 143 7.83 -1.41 17.42
CA ARG A 143 7.24 -1.07 18.72
C ARG A 143 6.59 0.30 18.68
#